data_AF-A0A9P0VTM9-F1
#
_entry.id   AF-A0A9P0VTM9-F1
#
_cell.length_a   1.000
_cell.length_b   1.000
_cell.length_c   1.000
_cell.angle_alpha   90.00
_cell.angle_beta   90.00
_cell.angle_gamma   90.00
#
_symmetry.space_group_name_H-M   'P 1'
#
loop_
_entity.id
_entity.type
_entity.pdbx_description
1 polymer ?
#
loop_
_entity_poly.entity_id
_entity_poly.type
_entity_poly.pdbx_seq_one_letter_code
_entity_poly.pdbx_strand_id
1 'polypeptide(L)' 'MVKTSLLKNGVQLHKGWNTVSQISKKKRETGSGIDHPCPGRRRVTTFPEDRLIVITSKRNIHLAAPELTHSLKE' A
#
# COMPACT_ATOMS: atom_id res chain seq x y z
N MET A 1 -19.33 2.34 -29.05
CA MET A 1 -18.15 2.64 -29.93
C MET A 1 -17.05 3.43 -29.18
N VAL A 2 -16.53 2.95 -28.04
CA VAL A 2 -15.55 3.72 -27.22
C VAL A 2 -14.16 3.05 -27.15
N LYS A 3 -14.02 1.79 -27.59
CA LYS A 3 -12.75 1.05 -27.51
C LYS A 3 -11.69 1.54 -28.50
N THR A 4 -12.10 2.10 -29.64
CA THR A 4 -11.19 2.51 -30.73
C THR A 4 -10.40 3.78 -30.41
N SER A 5 -10.93 4.72 -29.62
CA SER A 5 -10.23 5.97 -29.28
C SER A 5 -9.11 5.77 -28.26
N LEU A 6 -9.32 4.92 -27.24
CA LEU A 6 -8.30 4.62 -26.24
C LEU A 6 -7.11 3.84 -26.81
N LEU A 7 -7.35 2.96 -27.79
CA LEU A 7 -6.29 2.23 -28.50
C LEU A 7 -5.40 3.18 -29.31
N LYS A 8 -5.99 4.14 -30.04
CA LYS A 8 -5.24 5.16 -30.79
C LYS A 8 -4.40 6.04 -29.86
N ASN A 9 -4.94 6.43 -28.71
CA ASN A 9 -4.21 7.22 -27.72
C ASN A 9 -3.04 6.43 -27.07
N GLY A 10 -3.20 5.12 -26.84
CA GLY A 10 -2.13 4.27 -26.30
C GLY A 10 -0.93 4.10 -27.24
N VAL A 11 -1.20 3.96 -28.55
CA VAL A 11 -0.15 3.91 -29.60
C VAL A 11 0.60 5.23 -29.69
N GLN A 12 -0.10 6.37 -29.61
CA GLN A 12 0.54 7.69 -29.65
C GLN A 12 1.36 7.99 -28.38
N LEU A 13 0.95 7.44 -27.23
CA LEU A 13 1.61 7.65 -25.94
C LEU A 13 2.68 6.59 -25.61
N HIS A 14 2.96 5.61 -26.49
CA HIS A 14 3.83 4.45 -26.19
C HIS A 14 3.50 3.78 -24.84
N LYS A 15 2.23 3.80 -24.43
CA LYS A 15 1.77 3.18 -23.17
C LYS A 15 0.75 2.09 -23.47
N GLY A 16 0.80 1.00 -22.69
CA GLY A 16 -0.17 -0.08 -22.78
C GLY A 16 -1.60 0.40 -22.52
N TRP A 17 -2.57 -0.23 -23.19
CA TRP A 17 -4.01 0.12 -23.09
C TRP A 17 -4.53 0.11 -21.65
N ASN A 18 -4.07 -0.82 -20.81
CA ASN A 18 -4.42 -0.88 -19.40
C ASN A 18 -4.02 0.39 -18.63
N THR A 19 -2.82 0.90 -18.89
CA THR A 19 -2.30 2.12 -18.26
C THR A 19 -3.13 3.34 -18.65
N VAL A 20 -3.48 3.47 -19.93
CA VAL A 20 -4.33 4.57 -20.42
C VAL A 20 -5.73 4.50 -19.82
N SER A 21 -6.30 3.30 -19.70
CA SER A 21 -7.61 3.09 -19.06
C SER A 21 -7.61 3.50 -17.60
N GLN A 22 -6.59 3.12 -16.83
CA GLN A 22 -6.46 3.46 -15.41
C GLN A 22 -6.27 4.97 -15.20
N ILE A 23 -5.44 5.63 -16.02
CA ILE A 23 -5.26 7.08 -15.97
C ILE A 23 -6.57 7.81 -16.29
N SER A 24 -7.31 7.36 -17.31
CA SER A 24 -8.59 7.94 -17.69
C SER A 24 -9.65 7.81 -16.58
N LYS A 25 -9.76 6.62 -15.98
CA LYS A 25 -10.65 6.38 -14.83
C LYS A 25 -10.28 7.26 -13.65
N LYS A 26 -9.00 7.31 -13.28
CA LYS A 26 -8.51 8.16 -12.20
C LYS A 26 -8.81 9.64 -12.45
N LYS A 27 -8.56 10.15 -13.66
CA LYS A 27 -8.88 11.55 -14.01
C LYS A 27 -10.38 11.85 -13.88
N ARG A 28 -11.25 10.89 -14.22
CA ARG A 28 -12.71 11.01 -14.05
C ARG A 28 -13.13 11.00 -12.58
N GLU A 29 -12.51 10.17 -11.76
CA GLU A 29 -12.88 9.97 -10.35
C GLU A 29 -12.32 11.04 -9.42
N THR A 30 -11.04 11.41 -9.59
CA THR A 30 -10.34 12.35 -8.69
C THR A 30 -10.10 13.72 -9.30
N GLY A 31 -10.39 13.94 -10.59
CA GLY A 31 -10.13 15.22 -11.28
C GLY A 31 -8.63 15.54 -11.47
N SER A 32 -7.72 14.76 -10.90
CA SER A 32 -6.27 14.95 -10.98
C SER A 32 -5.61 13.93 -11.91
N GLY A 33 -4.60 14.37 -12.65
CA GLY A 33 -3.71 13.48 -13.43
C GLY A 33 -2.43 13.14 -12.68
N ILE A 34 -2.32 13.54 -11.42
CA ILE A 34 -1.11 13.43 -10.61
C ILE A 34 -1.11 12.06 -9.94
N ASP A 35 0.02 11.37 -9.96
CA ASP A 35 0.19 10.13 -9.23
C ASP A 35 0.01 10.37 -7.73
N HIS A 36 -0.74 9.48 -7.07
CA HIS A 36 -0.89 9.61 -5.64
C HIS A 36 0.46 9.27 -5.03
N PRO A 37 0.98 10.06 -4.08
CA PRO A 37 2.07 9.58 -3.27
C PRO A 37 1.61 8.24 -2.68
N CYS A 38 2.45 7.22 -2.77
CA CYS A 38 2.23 5.94 -2.11
C CYS A 38 2.93 6.01 -0.76
N PRO A 39 2.38 6.69 0.27
CA PRO A 39 2.97 6.61 1.58
C PRO A 39 2.94 5.14 1.99
N GLY A 40 4.07 4.65 2.50
CA GLY A 40 4.11 3.34 3.13
C GLY A 40 3.07 3.23 4.23
N ARG A 41 2.77 2.00 4.66
CA ARG A 41 1.85 1.78 5.78
C ARG A 41 2.33 2.55 7.00
N ARG A 42 1.45 3.36 7.61
CA ARG A 42 1.75 4.06 8.86
C ARG A 42 2.18 3.03 9.92
N ARG A 43 3.35 3.23 10.51
CA ARG A 43 3.84 2.41 11.62
C ARG A 43 3.42 3.05 12.93
N VAL A 44 2.92 2.23 13.84
CA VAL A 44 2.58 2.66 15.21
C VAL A 44 3.80 2.46 16.14
N THR A 45 4.68 1.53 15.77
CA THR A 45 5.86 1.13 16.54
C THR A 45 7.16 1.64 15.92
N THR A 46 8.16 1.84 16.77
CA THR A 46 9.54 2.13 16.36
C THR A 46 10.29 0.85 15.99
N PHE A 47 11.39 0.96 15.23
CA PHE A 47 12.19 -0.21 14.83
C PHE A 47 12.78 -1.00 16.03
N PRO A 48 13.25 -0.37 17.12
CA PRO A 48 13.65 -1.08 18.33
C PRO A 48 12.49 -1.83 19.00
N GLU A 49 11.30 -1.23 19.06
CA GLU A 49 10.09 -1.87 19.63
C GLU A 49 9.72 -3.13 18.84
N ASP A 50 9.73 -3.07 17.51
CA ASP A 50 9.46 -4.23 16.66
C ASP A 50 10.43 -5.39 16.93
N ARG A 51 11.72 -5.09 17.12
CA ARG A 51 12.70 -6.12 17.49
C ARG A 51 12.37 -6.73 18.84
N LEU A 52 12.01 -5.91 19.82
CA LEU A 52 11.66 -6.37 21.16
C LEU A 52 10.43 -7.28 21.13
N ILE A 53 9.38 -6.88 20.41
CA ILE A 53 8.14 -7.65 20.20
C ILE A 53 8.43 -8.99 19.53
N VAL A 54 9.26 -9.00 18.48
CA VAL A 54 9.63 -10.24 17.78
C VAL A 54 10.39 -11.19 18.72
N ILE A 55 11.32 -10.67 19.51
CA ILE A 55 12.12 -11.49 20.43
C ILE A 55 11.24 -12.05 21.56
N THR A 56 10.42 -11.23 22.20
CA THR A 56 9.51 -11.66 23.28
C THR A 56 8.45 -12.63 22.77
N SER A 57 7.83 -12.35 21.63
CA SER A 57 6.86 -13.27 21.00
C SER A 57 7.49 -14.63 20.68
N LYS A 58 8.74 -14.66 20.21
CA LYS A 58 9.46 -15.92 19.94
C LYS A 58 9.87 -16.68 21.21
N ARG A 59 10.15 -15.98 22.32
CA ARG A 59 10.47 -16.61 23.61
C ARG A 59 9.22 -17.14 24.30
N ASN A 60 8.08 -16.50 24.05
CA ASN A 60 6.82 -16.75 24.73
C ASN A 60 5.72 -17.15 23.74
N ILE A 61 5.97 -18.21 22.95
CA ILE A 61 5.07 -18.65 21.87
C ILE A 61 3.67 -19.03 22.39
N HIS A 62 3.58 -19.43 23.66
CA HIS A 62 2.32 -19.82 24.30
C HIS A 62 1.49 -18.64 24.82
N LEU A 63 2.06 -17.44 24.90
CA LEU A 63 1.35 -16.27 25.43
C LEU A 63 0.48 -15.63 24.35
N ALA A 64 -0.72 -15.22 24.76
CA ALA A 64 -1.60 -14.44 23.92
C ALA A 64 -1.06 -13.00 23.77
N ALA A 65 -1.47 -12.31 22.70
CA ALA A 65 -1.05 -10.94 22.43
C ALA A 65 -1.24 -9.96 23.63
N PRO A 66 -2.35 -10.01 24.41
CA PRO A 66 -2.49 -9.18 25.60
C PRO A 66 -1.42 -9.47 26.66
N GLU A 67 -1.11 -10.74 26.91
CA GLU A 67 -0.13 -11.16 27.90
C GLU A 67 1.29 -10.72 27.50
N LEU A 68 1.62 -10.83 26.21
CA LEU A 68 2.88 -10.30 25.66
C LEU A 68 3.00 -8.78 25.88
N THR A 69 1.90 -8.02 25.77
CA THR A 69 1.94 -6.58 26.04
C THR A 69 2.15 -6.23 27.50
N HIS A 70 1.72 -7.10 28.43
CA HIS A 70 2.04 -6.94 29.85
C HIS A 70 3.54 -7.21 30.10
N SER A 71 4.09 -8.29 29.54
CA SER A 71 5.53 -8.60 29.65
C SER A 71 6.47 -7.58 29.00
N LEU A 72 5.95 -6.73 28.10
CA LEU A 72 6.72 -5.67 27.46
C LEU A 72 6.73 -4.34 28.26
N LYS A 73 5.90 -4.22 29.30
CA LYS A 73 5.74 -3.01 30.12
C LYS A 73 6.45 -3.07 31.48
N GLU A 74 6.79 -4.27 31.94
CA GLU A 74 7.60 -4.53 33.13
C GLU A 74 9.09 -4.40 32.84
#